data_AF-A0A0Q7K2N5-F1
#
_entry.id   AF-A0A0Q7K2N5-F1
#
_cell.length_a   1.000
_cell.length_b   1.000
_cell.length_c   1.000
_cell.angle_alpha   90.00
_cell.angle_beta   90.00
_cell.angle_gamma   90.00
#
_symmetry.space_group_name_H-M   'P 1'
#
loop_
_entity.id
_entity.type
_entity.pdbx_description
1 polymer ?
#
loop_
_entity_poly.entity_id
_entity_poly.type
_entity_poly.pdbx_seq_one_letter_code
_entity_poly.pdbx_strand_id
1 'polypeptide(L)'
;MCGIAVAIAAGRLIGLPGSWRTICLGCTPRPPARGDHPGWHQAPLASLDFETTGVDPLTDRVLSYALLGDRGDDVTGLVDAGVEIPPASAAVHGLTAEVLAGAPSSVEAIARIAAWVQDLVDRGVGLVVYNAAYDLTMLRAEAERWGVGQPDWQRLLVVDPYVVDWGIERGGLGPRRLTDVAAYYGVPLDHAHDATADARAAREIAHEIGRRHPAVASGTLADLMDRQRGWFADRADDWNDYARRVGRSLDDPQGWPLARVGATVLTG
;
A
#
# COMPACT_ATOMS: atom_id res chain seq x y z
N MET A 1 28.72 14.10 -1.92
CA MET A 1 28.77 13.37 -0.63
C MET A 1 29.80 14.03 0.25
N CYS A 2 29.58 14.11 1.57
CA CYS A 2 30.37 14.92 2.51
C CYS A 2 31.70 14.30 2.97
N GLY A 3 32.06 13.10 2.50
CA GLY A 3 33.32 12.43 2.86
C GLY A 3 33.38 11.86 4.29
N ILE A 4 32.29 11.95 5.06
CA ILE A 4 32.20 11.41 6.42
C ILE A 4 32.16 9.89 6.39
N ALA A 5 33.03 9.24 7.16
CA ALA A 5 32.96 7.80 7.42
C ALA A 5 31.69 7.48 8.23
N VAL A 6 30.89 6.54 7.72
CA VAL A 6 29.64 6.13 8.36
C VAL A 6 29.90 4.83 9.11
N ALA A 7 29.72 4.84 10.42
CA ALA A 7 29.79 3.63 11.22
C ALA A 7 28.70 2.63 10.80
N ILE A 8 28.95 1.34 11.03
CA ILE A 8 27.95 0.28 10.78
C ILE A 8 26.66 0.65 11.51
N ALA A 9 25.52 0.56 10.81
CA ALA A 9 24.18 0.93 11.27
C ALA A 9 23.94 2.42 11.61
N ALA A 10 24.90 3.32 11.37
CA ALA A 10 24.78 4.75 11.69
C ALA A 10 24.35 5.65 10.50
N GLY A 11 24.00 5.05 9.35
CA GLY A 11 23.62 5.76 8.14
C GLY A 11 22.35 5.25 7.50
N ARG A 12 21.94 5.92 6.42
CA ARG A 12 20.76 5.54 5.63
C ARG A 12 21.17 4.89 4.32
N LEU A 13 20.46 3.84 3.94
CA LEU A 13 20.62 3.18 2.65
C LEU A 13 19.87 3.94 1.56
N ILE A 14 20.55 4.24 0.45
CA ILE A 14 19.96 4.87 -0.75
C ILE A 14 20.47 4.19 -2.02
N GLY A 15 19.80 4.37 -3.16
CA GLY A 15 20.17 3.75 -4.44
C GLY A 15 19.07 2.86 -5.00
N LEU A 16 19.44 1.92 -5.88
CA LEU A 16 18.52 0.93 -6.45
C LEU A 16 18.92 -0.48 -5.98
N PRO A 17 18.04 -1.48 -6.13
CA PRO A 17 18.41 -2.88 -5.94
C PRO A 17 19.73 -3.23 -6.67
N GLY A 18 20.71 -3.73 -5.92
CA GLY A 18 22.04 -4.08 -6.44
C GLY A 18 23.04 -2.93 -6.56
N SER A 19 22.65 -1.68 -6.26
CA SER A 19 23.55 -0.50 -6.24
C SER A 19 23.38 0.36 -4.99
N TRP A 20 22.88 -0.25 -3.92
CA TRP A 20 22.69 0.40 -2.62
C TRP A 20 24.01 0.95 -2.07
N ARG A 21 23.94 2.14 -1.48
CA ARG A 21 25.04 2.78 -0.75
C ARG A 21 24.54 3.38 0.56
N THR A 22 25.38 3.38 1.57
CA THR A 22 25.09 4.01 2.86
C THR A 22 25.61 5.45 2.86
N ILE A 23 24.77 6.38 3.29
CA ILE A 23 25.12 7.79 3.48
C ILE A 23 24.90 8.22 4.93
N CYS A 24 25.61 9.26 5.37
CA CYS A 24 25.43 9.79 6.72
C CYS A 24 24.05 10.46 6.88
N LEU A 25 23.54 10.52 8.11
CA LEU A 25 22.24 11.13 8.42
C LEU A 25 22.16 12.60 7.98
N GLY A 26 23.26 13.35 8.09
CA GLY A 26 23.33 14.75 7.64
C GLY A 26 23.21 14.93 6.12
N CYS A 27 23.55 13.90 5.33
CA CYS A 27 23.40 13.91 3.87
C CYS A 27 22.16 13.16 3.38
N THR A 28 21.34 12.63 4.30
CA THR A 28 20.09 11.97 3.95
C THR A 28 19.20 12.98 3.22
N PRO A 29 18.70 12.64 2.01
CA PRO A 29 17.71 13.46 1.32
C PRO A 29 16.58 13.79 2.29
N ARG A 30 16.11 15.03 2.26
CA ARG A 30 14.95 15.45 3.02
C ARG A 30 13.83 15.74 2.03
N PRO A 31 12.58 15.42 2.38
CA PRO A 31 11.47 15.82 1.54
C PRO A 31 11.44 17.35 1.44
N PRO A 32 10.95 17.91 0.32
CA PRO A 32 10.79 19.36 0.17
C PRO A 32 9.97 19.96 1.31
N ALA A 33 10.10 21.28 1.49
CA ALA A 33 9.24 22.00 2.42
C ALA A 33 7.77 21.83 2.04
N ARG A 34 6.88 21.76 3.03
CA ARG A 34 5.44 21.84 2.80
C ARG A 34 5.12 23.18 2.14
N GLY A 35 4.25 23.15 1.14
CA GLY A 35 3.63 24.31 0.54
C GLY A 35 2.12 24.30 0.78
N ASP A 36 1.51 25.43 0.46
CA ASP A 36 0.05 25.58 0.35
C ASP A 36 -0.30 25.82 -1.12
N HIS A 37 -0.90 24.82 -1.74
CA HIS A 37 -1.25 24.86 -3.16
C HIS A 37 -2.40 23.88 -3.43
N PRO A 38 -3.21 24.11 -4.47
CA PRO A 38 -4.28 23.19 -4.82
C PRO A 38 -3.73 21.85 -5.31
N GLY A 39 -4.58 20.82 -5.31
CA GLY A 39 -4.27 19.52 -5.87
C GLY A 39 -5.15 18.40 -5.32
N TRP A 40 -4.95 17.19 -5.81
CA TRP A 40 -5.73 16.00 -5.40
C TRP A 40 -5.68 15.73 -3.89
N HIS A 41 -4.61 16.14 -3.22
CA HIS A 41 -4.40 15.93 -1.78
C HIS A 41 -5.33 16.76 -0.88
N GLN A 42 -6.10 17.69 -1.45
CA GLN A 42 -7.16 18.44 -0.78
C GLN A 42 -8.55 17.83 -1.00
N ALA A 43 -8.69 16.85 -1.90
CA ALA A 43 -9.94 16.10 -2.05
C ALA A 43 -10.20 15.22 -0.80
N PRO A 44 -11.45 14.79 -0.56
CA PRO A 44 -11.74 13.82 0.49
C PRO A 44 -10.98 12.51 0.26
N LEU A 45 -10.28 12.04 1.31
CA LEU A 45 -9.50 10.81 1.30
C LEU A 45 -9.89 9.90 2.48
N ALA A 46 -10.23 8.67 2.16
CA ALA A 46 -10.36 7.56 3.10
C ALA A 46 -9.14 6.65 2.98
N SER A 47 -8.89 5.76 3.94
CA SER A 47 -7.80 4.78 3.85
C SER A 47 -8.20 3.39 4.29
N LEU A 48 -7.59 2.39 3.67
CA LEU A 48 -7.80 0.98 3.96
C LEU A 48 -6.46 0.27 4.13
N ASP A 49 -6.42 -0.68 5.07
CA ASP A 49 -5.32 -1.61 5.26
C ASP A 49 -5.85 -2.94 5.83
N PHE A 50 -5.17 -4.05 5.52
CA PHE A 50 -5.49 -5.39 6.01
C PHE A 50 -4.30 -6.04 6.69
N GLU A 51 -4.58 -6.78 7.77
CA GLU A 51 -3.68 -7.84 8.24
C GLU A 51 -4.17 -9.19 7.71
N THR A 52 -3.24 -10.03 7.27
CA THR A 52 -3.57 -11.23 6.49
C THR A 52 -2.73 -12.44 6.90
N THR A 53 -3.11 -13.62 6.42
CA THR A 53 -2.36 -14.86 6.69
C THR A 53 -1.00 -14.93 5.99
N GLY A 54 -0.72 -14.05 5.02
CA GLY A 54 0.47 -14.17 4.18
C GLY A 54 0.64 -13.04 3.17
N VAL A 55 1.23 -13.32 2.01
CA VAL A 55 1.64 -12.30 1.01
C VAL A 55 1.10 -12.57 -0.40
N ASP A 56 0.32 -13.63 -0.59
CA ASP A 56 -0.35 -13.92 -1.85
C ASP A 56 -1.84 -13.50 -1.78
N PRO A 57 -2.23 -12.41 -2.44
CA PRO A 57 -3.60 -11.89 -2.36
C PRO A 57 -4.64 -12.84 -2.99
N LEU A 58 -4.23 -13.87 -3.73
CA LEU A 58 -5.15 -14.83 -4.36
C LEU A 58 -5.47 -16.02 -3.45
N THR A 59 -4.57 -16.35 -2.52
CA THR A 59 -4.65 -17.58 -1.72
C THR A 59 -4.65 -17.34 -0.21
N ASP A 60 -4.15 -16.21 0.26
CA ASP A 60 -4.20 -15.82 1.66
C ASP A 60 -5.58 -15.26 2.07
N ARG A 61 -5.79 -15.04 3.38
CA ARG A 61 -7.05 -14.57 3.97
C ARG A 61 -6.85 -13.29 4.77
N VAL A 62 -7.87 -12.44 4.77
CA VAL A 62 -7.97 -11.27 5.65
C VAL A 62 -8.25 -11.74 7.08
N LEU A 63 -7.50 -11.21 8.05
CA LEU A 63 -7.61 -11.49 9.49
C LEU A 63 -8.05 -10.25 10.28
N SER A 64 -7.70 -9.06 9.81
CA SER A 64 -8.24 -7.81 10.32
C SER A 64 -8.26 -6.75 9.23
N TYR A 65 -9.03 -5.69 9.46
CA TYR A 65 -9.14 -4.56 8.55
C TYR A 65 -9.32 -3.25 9.30
N ALA A 66 -8.84 -2.17 8.69
CA ALA A 66 -9.15 -0.80 9.07
C ALA A 66 -9.71 -0.04 7.88
N LEU A 67 -10.85 0.61 8.05
CA LEU A 67 -11.54 1.46 7.08
C LEU A 67 -11.66 2.85 7.70
N LEU A 68 -10.71 3.73 7.44
CA LEU A 68 -10.71 5.08 8.02
C LEU A 68 -11.37 6.04 7.04
N GLY A 69 -12.56 6.54 7.39
CA GLY A 69 -13.37 7.38 6.51
C GLY A 69 -12.82 8.79 6.33
N ASP A 70 -13.29 9.49 5.30
CA ASP A 70 -12.95 10.90 5.04
C ASP A 70 -13.56 11.86 6.07
N ARG A 71 -14.50 11.38 6.90
CA ARG A 71 -15.25 12.18 7.88
C ARG A 71 -15.06 11.71 9.31
N GLY A 72 -14.08 10.84 9.57
CA GLY A 72 -13.85 10.25 10.89
C GLY A 72 -14.82 9.13 11.27
N ASP A 73 -15.54 8.60 10.28
CA ASP A 73 -16.36 7.39 10.31
C ASP A 73 -15.48 6.14 10.19
N ASP A 74 -14.52 6.01 11.11
CA ASP A 74 -13.55 4.93 11.14
C ASP A 74 -14.22 3.61 11.59
N VAL A 75 -13.96 2.52 10.87
CA VAL A 75 -14.43 1.17 11.18
C VAL A 75 -13.24 0.22 11.17
N THR A 76 -13.04 -0.52 12.26
CA THR A 76 -12.02 -1.57 12.36
C THR A 76 -12.69 -2.88 12.73
N GLY A 77 -12.07 -4.00 12.37
CA GLY A 77 -12.62 -5.31 12.71
C GLY A 77 -11.63 -6.45 12.54
N LEU A 78 -11.92 -7.53 13.26
CA LEU A 78 -11.27 -8.83 13.10
C LEU A 78 -12.11 -9.72 12.18
N VAL A 79 -11.48 -10.77 11.65
CA VAL A 79 -12.11 -11.76 10.78
C VAL A 79 -11.70 -13.15 11.23
N ASP A 80 -12.68 -14.02 11.50
CA ASP A 80 -12.44 -15.45 11.57
C ASP A 80 -12.42 -16.00 10.14
N ALA A 81 -11.20 -16.18 9.63
CA ALA A 81 -10.96 -16.66 8.28
C ALA A 81 -11.23 -18.16 8.09
N GLY A 82 -11.50 -18.91 9.18
CA GLY A 82 -11.74 -20.35 9.12
C GLY A 82 -10.55 -21.18 8.60
N VAL A 83 -9.34 -20.64 8.66
CA VAL A 83 -8.09 -21.29 8.24
C VAL A 83 -7.04 -21.25 9.36
N GLU A 84 -6.04 -22.13 9.27
CA GLU A 84 -4.89 -22.07 10.16
C GLU A 84 -4.10 -20.77 9.95
N ILE A 85 -3.77 -20.09 11.05
CA ILE A 85 -3.00 -18.84 11.02
C ILE A 85 -1.50 -19.19 11.06
N PRO A 86 -0.72 -18.85 10.02
CA PRO A 86 0.70 -19.17 10.01
C PRO A 86 1.43 -18.48 11.17
N PRO A 87 2.29 -19.19 11.93
CA PRO A 87 3.04 -18.59 13.04
C PRO A 87 3.89 -17.38 12.64
N ALA A 88 4.38 -17.36 11.40
CA ALA A 88 5.15 -16.24 10.86
C ALA A 88 4.31 -14.96 10.68
N SER A 89 3.04 -15.06 10.28
CA SER A 89 2.17 -13.88 10.16
C SER A 89 1.69 -13.44 11.55
N ALA A 90 1.31 -14.38 12.41
CA ALA A 90 0.97 -14.09 13.80
C ALA A 90 2.12 -13.40 14.57
N ALA A 91 3.38 -13.73 14.28
CA ALA A 91 4.54 -13.06 14.87
C ALA A 91 4.72 -11.60 14.41
N VAL A 92 4.13 -11.23 13.26
CA VAL A 92 4.20 -9.88 12.69
C VAL A 92 3.11 -8.99 13.28
N HIS A 93 1.84 -9.41 13.22
CA HIS A 93 0.69 -8.59 13.61
C HIS A 93 -0.01 -9.04 14.91
N GLY A 94 0.43 -10.14 15.54
CA GLY A 94 -0.10 -10.61 16.83
C GLY A 94 -1.49 -11.26 16.79
N LEU A 95 -2.06 -11.51 15.60
CA LEU A 95 -3.38 -12.13 15.46
C LEU A 95 -3.21 -13.66 15.47
N THR A 96 -3.66 -14.29 16.54
CA THR A 96 -3.69 -15.76 16.69
C THR A 96 -5.12 -16.27 16.58
N ALA A 97 -5.30 -17.59 16.44
CA ALA A 97 -6.62 -18.20 16.43
C ALA A 97 -7.44 -17.84 17.70
N GLU A 98 -6.77 -17.72 18.86
CA GLU A 98 -7.42 -17.32 20.11
C GLU A 98 -7.88 -15.86 20.08
N VAL A 99 -7.11 -14.95 19.47
CA VAL A 99 -7.49 -13.54 19.30
C VAL A 99 -8.68 -13.38 18.36
N LEU A 100 -8.75 -14.22 17.32
CA LEU A 100 -9.80 -14.19 16.31
C LEU A 100 -11.06 -14.98 16.72
N ALA A 101 -11.04 -15.67 17.85
CA ALA A 101 -12.15 -16.50 18.30
C ALA A 101 -13.44 -15.68 18.48
N GLY A 102 -14.48 -16.02 17.73
CA GLY A 102 -15.77 -15.32 17.76
C GLY A 102 -15.81 -14.02 16.95
N ALA A 103 -14.77 -13.72 16.17
CA ALA A 103 -14.81 -12.66 15.18
C ALA A 103 -15.84 -12.99 14.05
N PRO A 104 -16.35 -11.97 13.35
CA PRO A 104 -17.18 -12.18 12.17
C PRO A 104 -16.53 -13.08 11.13
N SER A 105 -17.35 -13.83 10.40
CA SER A 105 -16.87 -14.68 9.31
C SER A 105 -16.33 -13.85 8.14
N SER A 106 -15.49 -14.46 7.29
CA SER A 106 -15.01 -13.80 6.06
C SER A 106 -16.13 -13.24 5.19
N VAL A 107 -17.23 -13.96 4.98
CA VAL A 107 -18.34 -13.45 4.15
C VAL A 107 -18.97 -12.18 4.72
N GLU A 108 -19.14 -12.09 6.03
CA GLU A 108 -19.71 -10.89 6.69
C GLU A 108 -18.75 -9.70 6.64
N ALA A 109 -17.47 -9.94 6.93
CA ALA A 109 -16.44 -8.90 6.91
C ALA A 109 -16.24 -8.37 5.48
N ILE A 110 -16.08 -9.25 4.50
CA ILE A 110 -15.82 -8.89 3.10
C ILE A 110 -17.03 -8.19 2.48
N ALA A 111 -18.27 -8.61 2.80
CA ALA A 111 -19.47 -7.90 2.37
C ALA A 111 -19.52 -6.46 2.91
N ARG A 112 -19.14 -6.26 4.18
CA ARG A 112 -19.04 -4.93 4.78
C ARG A 112 -17.98 -4.06 4.10
N ILE A 113 -16.78 -4.61 3.89
CA ILE A 113 -15.66 -3.89 3.28
C ILE A 113 -16.02 -3.51 1.83
N ALA A 114 -16.55 -4.44 1.03
CA ALA A 114 -16.96 -4.18 -0.33
C ALA A 114 -18.05 -3.09 -0.42
N ALA A 115 -19.05 -3.13 0.47
CA ALA A 115 -20.08 -2.10 0.54
C ALA A 115 -19.51 -0.72 0.91
N TRP A 116 -18.54 -0.67 1.83
CA TRP A 116 -17.85 0.57 2.18
C TRP A 116 -17.04 1.13 1.01
N VAL A 117 -16.27 0.29 0.31
CA VAL A 117 -15.55 0.72 -0.90
C VAL A 117 -16.52 1.23 -1.98
N GLN A 118 -17.66 0.57 -2.16
CA GLN A 118 -18.69 1.03 -3.09
C GLN A 118 -19.27 2.41 -2.71
N ASP A 119 -19.51 2.68 -1.42
CA ASP A 119 -19.95 4.02 -0.96
C ASP A 119 -18.92 5.11 -1.32
N LEU A 120 -17.62 4.83 -1.16
CA LEU A 120 -16.57 5.76 -1.58
C LEU A 120 -16.61 6.02 -3.09
N VAL A 121 -16.83 4.98 -3.91
CA VAL A 121 -16.98 5.10 -5.36
C VAL A 121 -18.16 6.01 -5.72
N ASP A 122 -19.31 5.83 -5.07
CA ASP A 122 -20.51 6.61 -5.37
C ASP A 122 -20.40 8.07 -4.91
N ARG A 123 -19.61 8.32 -3.87
CA ARG A 123 -19.31 9.67 -3.37
C ARG A 123 -18.11 10.34 -4.04
N GLY A 124 -17.33 9.61 -4.84
CA GLY A 124 -16.11 10.10 -5.46
C GLY A 124 -14.98 10.41 -4.46
N VAL A 125 -14.91 9.68 -3.34
CA VAL A 125 -13.86 9.80 -2.33
C VAL A 125 -12.64 8.98 -2.76
N GLY A 126 -11.44 9.53 -2.61
CA GLY A 126 -10.20 8.80 -2.91
C GLY A 126 -9.88 7.76 -1.83
N LEU A 127 -9.60 6.52 -2.23
CA LEU A 127 -9.18 5.45 -1.34
C LEU A 127 -7.66 5.36 -1.29
N VAL A 128 -7.08 5.66 -0.14
CA VAL A 128 -5.65 5.54 0.12
C VAL A 128 -5.32 4.11 0.57
N VAL A 129 -4.43 3.43 -0.14
CA VAL A 129 -3.94 2.09 0.23
C VAL A 129 -2.46 2.02 -0.09
N TYR A 130 -1.63 1.62 0.86
CA TYR A 130 -0.18 1.53 0.63
C TYR A 130 0.15 0.22 -0.09
N ASN A 131 0.66 0.29 -1.32
CA ASN A 131 0.81 -0.88 -2.20
C ASN A 131 -0.55 -1.51 -2.55
N ALA A 132 -1.46 -0.68 -3.06
CA ALA A 132 -2.88 -0.99 -3.32
C ALA A 132 -3.13 -2.25 -4.15
N ALA A 133 -2.17 -2.60 -5.02
CA ALA A 133 -2.24 -3.82 -5.83
C ALA A 133 -2.41 -5.09 -4.99
N TYR A 134 -1.92 -5.10 -3.75
CA TYR A 134 -2.10 -6.22 -2.82
C TYR A 134 -3.52 -6.26 -2.25
N ASP A 135 -3.89 -5.28 -1.41
CA ASP A 135 -5.15 -5.31 -0.66
C ASP A 135 -6.37 -5.32 -1.55
N LEU A 136 -6.38 -4.54 -2.64
CA LEU A 136 -7.53 -4.49 -3.53
C LEU A 136 -7.67 -5.79 -4.33
N THR A 137 -6.56 -6.44 -4.69
CA THR A 137 -6.61 -7.77 -5.31
C THR A 137 -7.13 -8.80 -4.33
N MET A 138 -6.71 -8.73 -3.06
CA MET A 138 -7.21 -9.60 -2.00
C MET A 138 -8.70 -9.40 -1.77
N LEU A 139 -9.18 -8.16 -1.67
CA LEU A 139 -10.60 -7.86 -1.53
C LEU A 139 -11.41 -8.42 -2.70
N ARG A 140 -10.92 -8.27 -3.93
CA ARG A 140 -11.57 -8.85 -5.12
C ARG A 140 -11.61 -10.38 -5.06
N ALA A 141 -10.49 -11.02 -4.70
CA ALA A 141 -10.39 -12.48 -4.64
C ALA A 141 -11.25 -13.07 -3.51
N GLU A 142 -11.27 -12.45 -2.33
CA GLU A 142 -12.16 -12.84 -1.23
C GLU A 142 -13.62 -12.62 -1.57
N ALA A 143 -13.97 -11.49 -2.22
CA ALA A 143 -15.35 -11.25 -2.64
C ALA A 143 -15.82 -12.30 -3.66
N GLU A 144 -14.96 -12.69 -4.60
CA GLU A 144 -15.24 -13.78 -5.54
C GLU A 144 -15.38 -15.13 -4.83
N ARG A 145 -14.46 -15.45 -3.90
CA ARG A 145 -14.47 -16.70 -3.12
C ARG A 145 -15.78 -16.90 -2.36
N TRP A 146 -16.36 -15.83 -1.83
CA TRP A 146 -17.58 -15.87 -1.02
C TRP A 146 -18.85 -15.46 -1.76
N GLY A 147 -18.78 -15.19 -3.08
CA GLY A 147 -19.94 -14.76 -3.86
C GLY A 147 -20.51 -13.40 -3.42
N VAL A 148 -19.66 -12.53 -2.85
CA VAL A 148 -20.00 -11.18 -2.42
C VAL A 148 -20.00 -10.22 -3.62
N GLY A 149 -20.93 -9.26 -3.63
CA GLY A 149 -20.97 -8.22 -4.66
C GLY A 149 -19.68 -7.41 -4.71
N GLN A 150 -19.15 -7.21 -5.93
CA GLN A 150 -17.91 -6.48 -6.16
C GLN A 150 -18.19 -4.97 -6.23
N PRO A 151 -17.32 -4.11 -5.66
CA PRO A 151 -17.32 -2.68 -5.94
C PRO A 151 -17.10 -2.40 -7.44
N ASP A 152 -17.51 -1.22 -7.89
CA ASP A 152 -17.16 -0.72 -9.22
C ASP A 152 -15.67 -0.30 -9.26
N TRP A 153 -14.83 -1.30 -9.52
CA TRP A 153 -13.38 -1.17 -9.62
C TRP A 153 -12.93 -0.19 -10.71
N GLN A 154 -13.76 0.07 -11.73
CA GLN A 154 -13.41 0.97 -12.82
C GLN A 154 -13.55 2.44 -12.42
N ARG A 155 -14.53 2.75 -11.57
CA ARG A 155 -14.77 4.10 -11.03
C ARG A 155 -13.99 4.40 -9.75
N LEU A 156 -13.42 3.38 -9.09
CA LEU A 156 -12.63 3.56 -7.87
C LEU A 156 -11.39 4.45 -8.12
N LEU A 157 -11.28 5.50 -7.31
CA LEU A 157 -10.14 6.42 -7.29
C LEU A 157 -9.19 5.99 -6.17
N VAL A 158 -7.98 5.56 -6.53
CA VAL A 158 -6.96 5.05 -5.61
C VAL A 158 -5.79 6.03 -5.50
N VAL A 159 -5.36 6.27 -4.27
CA VAL A 159 -4.11 6.96 -3.97
C VAL A 159 -3.18 5.95 -3.31
N ASP A 160 -2.10 5.59 -3.98
CA ASP A 160 -1.14 4.62 -3.50
C ASP A 160 0.19 5.34 -3.18
N PRO A 161 0.43 5.69 -1.90
CA PRO A 161 1.62 6.45 -1.53
C PRO A 161 2.90 5.71 -1.91
N TYR A 162 2.91 4.38 -1.95
CA TYR A 162 4.06 3.60 -2.41
C TYR A 162 4.40 3.92 -3.86
N VAL A 163 3.40 3.94 -4.74
CA VAL A 163 3.57 4.18 -6.18
C VAL A 163 3.92 5.64 -6.45
N VAL A 164 3.21 6.57 -5.80
CA VAL A 164 3.48 8.01 -5.96
C VAL A 164 4.90 8.34 -5.50
N ASP A 165 5.28 7.88 -4.32
CA ASP A 165 6.60 8.12 -3.76
C ASP A 165 7.68 7.47 -4.64
N TRP A 166 7.48 6.24 -5.11
CA TRP A 166 8.39 5.64 -6.10
C TRP A 166 8.50 6.49 -7.37
N GLY A 167 7.39 7.00 -7.92
CA GLY A 167 7.37 7.80 -9.14
C GLY A 167 8.16 9.11 -9.07
N ILE A 168 8.28 9.73 -7.89
CA ILE A 168 9.04 10.98 -7.70
C ILE A 168 10.55 10.73 -7.83
N GLU A 169 11.04 9.66 -7.20
CA GLU A 169 12.48 9.42 -7.01
C GLU A 169 13.00 8.18 -7.76
N ARG A 170 12.12 7.51 -8.51
CA ARG A 170 12.31 6.20 -9.15
C ARG A 170 13.02 5.17 -8.27
N GLY A 171 12.64 5.13 -6.99
CA GLY A 171 13.21 4.22 -5.99
C GLY A 171 14.60 4.60 -5.45
N GLY A 172 15.17 5.75 -5.84
CA GLY A 172 16.52 6.17 -5.46
C GLY A 172 16.74 6.45 -3.97
N LEU A 173 15.66 6.55 -3.17
CA LEU A 173 15.71 6.92 -1.76
C LEU A 173 15.95 5.76 -0.77
N GLY A 174 16.06 4.52 -1.25
CA GLY A 174 16.13 3.38 -0.33
C GLY A 174 15.01 2.37 -0.54
N PRO A 175 14.92 1.39 0.36
CA PRO A 175 13.70 0.63 0.58
C PRO A 175 12.48 1.55 0.75
N ARG A 176 11.33 1.06 0.30
CA ARG A 176 10.06 1.80 0.26
C ARG A 176 8.99 1.08 1.06
N ARG A 177 9.35 0.47 2.19
CA ARG A 177 8.34 -0.06 3.12
C ARG A 177 7.62 1.12 3.76
N LEU A 178 6.40 0.91 4.25
CA LEU A 178 5.62 1.97 4.88
C LEU A 178 6.43 2.70 5.97
N THR A 179 7.15 1.96 6.82
CA THR A 179 8.05 2.49 7.85
C THR A 179 9.16 3.39 7.29
N ASP A 180 9.77 3.02 6.16
CA ASP A 180 10.84 3.80 5.52
C ASP A 180 10.34 5.15 5.00
N VAL A 181 9.13 5.14 4.42
CA VAL A 181 8.48 6.31 3.82
C VAL A 181 7.87 7.21 4.89
N ALA A 182 7.23 6.63 5.91
CA ALA A 182 6.75 7.35 7.09
C ALA A 182 7.91 8.10 7.75
N ALA A 183 9.04 7.43 7.98
CA ALA A 183 10.24 8.06 8.53
C ALA A 183 10.81 9.18 7.63
N TYR A 184 10.73 9.03 6.30
CA TYR A 184 11.20 10.05 5.36
C TYR A 184 10.34 11.32 5.40
N TYR A 185 9.01 11.18 5.45
CA TYR A 185 8.09 12.33 5.51
C TYR A 185 7.84 12.87 6.92
N GLY A 186 8.33 12.18 7.97
CA GLY A 186 8.12 12.54 9.36
C GLY A 186 6.71 12.22 9.87
N VAL A 187 6.10 11.16 9.34
CA VAL A 187 4.82 10.62 9.77
C VAL A 187 5.08 9.61 10.90
N PRO A 188 4.47 9.77 12.09
CA PRO A 188 4.60 8.80 13.18
C PRO A 188 4.03 7.44 12.81
N LEU A 189 4.72 6.37 13.21
CA LEU A 189 4.27 4.99 13.07
C LEU A 189 4.85 4.15 14.22
N ASP A 190 4.13 4.12 15.33
CA ASP A 190 4.59 3.49 16.58
C ASP A 190 4.24 1.98 16.66
N HIS A 191 3.25 1.54 15.88
CA HIS A 191 2.74 0.17 15.84
C HIS A 191 2.59 -0.30 14.39
N ALA A 192 3.72 -0.48 13.69
CA ALA A 192 3.69 -1.10 12.37
C ALA A 192 3.12 -2.53 12.47
N HIS A 193 2.37 -2.97 11.44
CA HIS A 193 1.63 -4.23 11.45
C HIS A 193 0.40 -4.23 12.39
N ASP A 194 -0.18 -3.05 12.54
CA ASP A 194 -1.55 -2.84 12.99
C ASP A 194 -2.29 -2.11 11.88
N ALA A 195 -3.36 -2.71 11.36
CA ALA A 195 -4.09 -2.15 10.21
C ALA A 195 -4.55 -0.70 10.43
N THR A 196 -4.89 -0.31 11.67
CA THR A 196 -5.35 1.06 11.95
C THR A 196 -4.18 2.05 11.88
N ALA A 197 -3.04 1.70 12.47
CA ALA A 197 -1.83 2.50 12.43
C ALA A 197 -1.31 2.64 11.00
N ASP A 198 -1.31 1.54 10.23
CA ASP A 198 -0.79 1.49 8.87
C ASP A 198 -1.70 2.25 7.89
N ALA A 199 -3.03 2.08 7.97
CA ALA A 199 -3.99 2.85 7.17
C ALA A 199 -3.86 4.36 7.44
N ARG A 200 -3.73 4.75 8.72
CA ARG A 200 -3.56 6.15 9.11
C ARG A 200 -2.25 6.71 8.57
N ALA A 201 -1.15 5.99 8.73
CA ALA A 201 0.15 6.41 8.24
C ALA A 201 0.14 6.55 6.71
N ALA A 202 -0.49 5.63 5.98
CA ALA A 202 -0.65 5.71 4.53
C ALA A 202 -1.37 7.00 4.10
N ARG A 203 -2.50 7.34 4.75
CA ARG A 203 -3.23 8.59 4.48
C ARG A 203 -2.41 9.84 4.77
N GLU A 204 -1.72 9.88 5.91
CA GLU A 204 -0.86 11.02 6.25
C GLU A 204 0.31 11.16 5.28
N ILE A 205 0.93 10.06 4.85
CA ILE A 205 1.97 10.09 3.81
C ILE A 205 1.40 10.64 2.50
N ALA A 206 0.20 10.24 2.08
CA ALA A 206 -0.44 10.79 0.89
C ALA A 206 -0.58 12.32 0.98
N HIS A 207 -1.05 12.83 2.11
CA HIS A 207 -1.13 14.27 2.35
C HIS A 207 0.25 14.95 2.36
N GLU A 208 1.27 14.34 2.97
CA GLU A 208 2.62 14.88 2.99
C GLU A 208 3.26 14.94 1.60
N ILE A 209 3.09 13.91 0.79
CA ILE A 209 3.51 13.92 -0.61
C ILE A 209 2.82 15.06 -1.35
N GLY A 210 1.49 15.15 -1.21
CA GLY A 210 0.68 16.20 -1.80
C GLY A 210 1.19 17.60 -1.46
N ARG A 211 1.32 17.92 -0.17
CA ARG A 211 1.75 19.24 0.31
C ARG A 211 3.17 19.62 -0.10
N ARG A 212 4.04 18.65 -0.38
CA ARG A 212 5.48 18.91 -0.60
C ARG A 212 5.88 18.89 -2.06
N HIS A 213 5.04 18.32 -2.93
CA HIS A 213 5.34 18.15 -4.34
C HIS A 213 4.24 18.75 -5.23
N PRO A 214 4.23 20.08 -5.48
CA PRO A 214 3.17 20.74 -6.23
C PRO A 214 2.89 20.14 -7.62
N ALA A 215 3.94 19.75 -8.35
CA ALA A 215 3.79 19.11 -9.66
C ALA A 215 3.12 17.73 -9.57
N VAL A 216 3.40 16.97 -8.51
CA VAL A 216 2.77 15.68 -8.23
C VAL A 216 1.33 15.87 -7.74
N ALA A 217 1.08 16.89 -6.93
CA ALA A 217 -0.24 17.24 -6.41
C ALA A 217 -1.20 17.77 -7.48
N SER A 218 -0.69 18.40 -8.54
CA SER A 218 -1.48 19.06 -9.57
C SER A 218 -2.54 18.13 -10.19
N GLY A 219 -3.71 18.68 -10.49
CA GLY A 219 -4.83 17.97 -11.08
C GLY A 219 -5.76 17.30 -10.07
N THR A 220 -6.62 16.45 -10.59
CA THR A 220 -7.64 15.67 -9.87
C THR A 220 -7.11 14.31 -9.41
N LEU A 221 -7.91 13.58 -8.64
CA LEU A 221 -7.63 12.18 -8.31
C LEU A 221 -7.56 11.28 -9.56
N ALA A 222 -8.36 11.57 -10.60
CA ALA A 222 -8.28 10.85 -11.87
C ALA A 222 -6.95 11.10 -12.59
N ASP A 223 -6.46 12.35 -12.59
CA ASP A 223 -5.13 12.67 -13.14
C ASP A 223 -4.00 11.99 -12.35
N LEU A 224 -4.19 11.79 -11.04
CA LEU A 224 -3.28 11.00 -10.23
C LEU A 224 -3.34 9.50 -10.57
N MET A 225 -4.54 8.93 -10.75
CA MET A 225 -4.72 7.54 -11.18
C MET A 225 -3.93 7.23 -12.46
N ASP A 226 -4.00 8.11 -13.46
CA ASP A 226 -3.28 7.91 -14.73
C ASP A 226 -1.76 7.95 -14.55
N ARG A 227 -1.26 8.87 -13.73
CA ARG A 227 0.18 8.93 -13.41
C ARG A 227 0.65 7.70 -12.66
N GLN A 228 -0.12 7.23 -11.68
CA GLN A 228 0.22 6.03 -10.92
C GLN A 228 0.25 4.78 -11.78
N ARG A 229 -0.66 4.63 -12.76
CA ARG A 229 -0.58 3.53 -13.75
C ARG A 229 0.74 3.56 -14.51
N GLY A 230 1.18 4.74 -14.95
CA GLY A 230 2.48 4.92 -15.61
C GLY A 230 3.65 4.57 -14.68
N TRP A 231 3.70 5.15 -13.48
CA TRP A 231 4.76 4.88 -12.51
C TRP A 231 4.83 3.41 -12.08
N PHE A 232 3.69 2.75 -11.91
CA PHE A 232 3.66 1.34 -11.57
C PHE A 232 4.18 0.47 -12.72
N ALA A 233 3.81 0.78 -13.97
CA ALA A 233 4.34 0.10 -15.15
C ALA A 233 5.86 0.27 -15.27
N ASP A 234 6.36 1.51 -15.15
CA ASP A 234 7.80 1.81 -15.15
C ASP A 234 8.54 1.04 -14.05
N ARG A 235 7.97 0.97 -12.86
CA ARG A 235 8.54 0.21 -11.72
C ARG A 235 8.61 -1.29 -12.03
N ALA A 236 7.54 -1.85 -12.60
CA ALA A 236 7.50 -3.27 -12.95
C ALA A 236 8.57 -3.61 -13.99
N ASP A 237 8.77 -2.74 -14.99
CA ASP A 237 9.83 -2.89 -15.99
C ASP A 237 11.23 -2.81 -15.35
N ASP A 238 11.49 -1.78 -14.53
CA ASP A 238 12.78 -1.62 -13.82
C ASP A 238 13.10 -2.83 -12.92
N TRP A 239 12.10 -3.38 -12.22
CA TRP A 239 12.26 -4.58 -11.40
C TRP A 239 12.52 -5.83 -12.25
N ASN A 240 11.75 -6.03 -13.31
CA ASN A 240 11.91 -7.21 -14.18
C ASN A 240 13.26 -7.21 -14.88
N ASP A 241 13.76 -6.07 -15.31
CA ASP A 241 15.13 -5.92 -15.83
C ASP A 241 16.18 -6.31 -14.77
N TYR A 242 16.03 -5.83 -13.54
CA TYR A 242 16.88 -6.21 -12.42
C TYR A 242 16.82 -7.72 -12.14
N ALA A 243 15.62 -8.30 -12.05
CA ALA A 243 15.39 -9.70 -11.73
C ALA A 243 16.01 -10.64 -12.79
N ARG A 244 15.85 -10.32 -14.08
CA ARG A 244 16.50 -11.05 -15.18
C ARG A 244 18.02 -11.03 -15.05
N ARG A 245 18.61 -9.87 -14.69
CA ARG A 245 20.06 -9.72 -14.54
C ARG A 245 20.63 -10.57 -13.40
N VAL A 246 19.88 -10.76 -12.32
CA VAL A 246 20.37 -11.41 -11.08
C VAL A 246 19.74 -12.79 -10.83
N GLY A 247 19.04 -13.35 -11.83
CA GLY A 247 18.45 -14.69 -11.77
C GLY A 247 17.35 -14.84 -10.70
N ARG A 248 16.60 -13.77 -10.42
CA ARG A 248 15.47 -13.78 -9.49
C ARG A 248 14.16 -14.04 -10.25
N SER A 249 13.13 -14.44 -9.51
CA SER A 249 11.77 -14.48 -10.04
C SER A 249 11.36 -13.09 -10.51
N LEU A 250 10.71 -13.03 -11.66
CA LEU A 250 10.03 -11.81 -12.12
C LEU A 250 8.93 -11.47 -11.13
N ASP A 251 8.71 -10.18 -10.85
CA ASP A 251 7.42 -9.79 -10.29
C ASP A 251 6.41 -9.89 -11.44
N ASP A 252 5.33 -10.62 -11.24
CA ASP A 252 4.15 -10.44 -12.09
C ASP A 252 2.89 -10.25 -11.24
N PRO A 253 2.65 -9.00 -10.83
CA PRO A 253 1.32 -8.46 -10.89
C PRO A 253 1.34 -7.36 -11.96
N GLN A 254 1.21 -7.73 -13.24
CA GLN A 254 0.95 -6.79 -14.33
C GLN A 254 -0.40 -6.11 -14.09
N GLY A 255 -0.52 -5.18 -13.15
CA GLY A 255 -1.79 -4.54 -12.89
C GLY A 255 -1.77 -3.69 -11.64
N TRP A 256 -2.27 -2.47 -11.79
CA TRP A 256 -2.57 -1.55 -10.71
C TRP A 256 -3.86 -0.80 -11.08
N PRO A 257 -4.78 -0.53 -10.13
CA PRO A 257 -4.67 -0.82 -8.70
C PRO A 257 -5.05 -2.26 -8.32
N LEU A 258 -5.41 -3.10 -9.30
CA LEU A 258 -5.64 -4.53 -9.14
C LEU A 258 -4.60 -5.29 -9.96
N ALA A 259 -3.94 -6.28 -9.37
CA ALA A 259 -3.07 -7.19 -10.09
C ALA A 259 -3.86 -7.93 -11.18
N ARG A 260 -3.24 -8.23 -12.34
CA ARG A 260 -3.84 -9.18 -13.28
C ARG A 260 -3.78 -10.56 -12.66
N VAL A 261 -4.94 -11.18 -12.44
CA VAL A 261 -4.98 -12.62 -12.15
C VAL A 261 -4.63 -13.31 -13.46
N GLY A 262 -3.50 -14.02 -13.50
CA GLY A 262 -3.13 -14.79 -14.68
C GLY A 262 -4.23 -15.78 -15.02
N ALA A 263 -4.66 -15.83 -16.28
CA ALA A 263 -5.45 -16.95 -16.77
C ALA A 263 -4.63 -18.21 -16.51
N THR A 264 -5.14 -19.11 -15.67
CA THR A 264 -4.55 -20.44 -15.50
C THR A 264 -4.36 -21.04 -16.89
N VAL A 265 -3.12 -21.30 -17.28
CA VAL A 265 -2.87 -22.16 -18.44
C VAL A 265 -3.37 -23.53 -18.02
N LEU A 266 -4.59 -23.85 -18.44
CA LEU A 266 -5.08 -25.23 -18.45
C LEU A 266 -4.19 -25.98 -19.45
N THR A 267 -3.09 -26.56 -18.95
CA THR A 267 -2.40 -27.62 -19.67
C THR A 267 -3.29 -28.86 -19.54
N GLY A 268 -3.98 -29.19 -20.63
CA GLY A 268 -4.60 -30.51 -20.81
C GLY A 268 -3.58 -31.61 -21.02
#